data_AF-A0A7J4SXV5-F1
#
_entry.id   AF-A0A7J4SXV5-F1
#
_cell.length_a   1.000
_cell.length_b   1.000
_cell.length_c   1.000
_cell.angle_alpha   90.00
_cell.angle_beta   90.00
_cell.angle_gamma   90.00
#
_symmetry.space_group_name_H-M   'P 1'
#
loop_
_entity.id
_entity.type
_entity.pdbx_description
1 polymer ?
#
loop_
_entity_poly.entity_id
_entity_poly.type
_entity_poly.pdbx_seq_one_letter_code
_entity_poly.pdbx_strand_id
1 'polypeptide(L)'
;MSDKKFTVHVAREGGHEQELMTRENIVEMVSTNENTWVFIDSQMVSVEELESIELNDSTEIRINPGMVGGAETFTVFVASEKGDQAMTMTKQELTTVLTNTESNWLFVDGQMVDAATIENTELNQDNVLRLVPSIVGGSETFTVQITDATGHSVCEMTKQEIASSAEEGNNWVFVDGQMVASSAIAETDLAQAAEIRITRPLVGGF
;
A
#
# COMPACT_ATOMS: atom_id res chain seq x y z
N MET A 1 38.03 14.52 33.68
CA MET A 1 38.79 13.75 32.68
C MET A 1 37.81 13.42 31.58
N SER A 2 38.19 13.53 30.31
CA SER A 2 37.32 13.09 29.21
C SER A 2 37.24 11.57 29.21
N ASP A 3 36.02 11.03 29.18
CA ASP A 3 35.82 9.58 29.14
C ASP A 3 36.48 8.98 27.91
N LYS A 4 37.12 7.82 28.10
CA LYS A 4 37.82 7.11 27.03
C LYS A 4 36.83 6.76 25.92
N LYS A 5 37.21 7.07 24.68
CA LYS A 5 36.43 6.75 23.48
C LYS A 5 37.04 5.58 22.72
N PHE A 6 36.18 4.80 22.08
CA PHE A 6 36.53 3.64 21.26
C PHE A 6 35.96 3.85 19.86
N THR A 7 36.66 3.31 18.86
CA THR A 7 36.13 3.23 17.50
C THR A 7 35.18 2.04 17.44
N VAL A 8 33.92 2.31 17.11
CA VAL A 8 32.86 1.32 17.08
C VAL A 8 32.32 1.21 15.65
N HIS A 9 32.26 0.00 15.13
CA HIS A 9 31.65 -0.27 13.83
C HIS A 9 30.17 -0.59 14.02
N VAL A 10 29.28 0.30 13.58
CA VAL A 10 27.84 0.13 13.68
C VAL A 10 27.29 -0.31 12.33
N ALA A 11 26.60 -1.45 12.28
CA ALA A 11 25.87 -1.86 11.09
C ALA A 11 24.62 -0.98 10.91
N ARG A 12 24.42 -0.47 9.70
CA ARG A 12 23.28 0.36 9.27
C ARG A 12 22.73 -0.18 7.93
N GLU A 13 21.57 0.30 7.50
CA GLU A 13 20.92 -0.12 6.24
C GLU A 13 21.84 0.03 5.00
N GLY A 14 22.69 1.05 4.99
CA GLY A 14 23.66 1.32 3.90
C GLY A 14 25.03 0.65 4.04
N GLY A 15 25.25 -0.18 5.07
CA GLY A 15 26.54 -0.80 5.38
C GLY A 15 27.07 -0.45 6.78
N HIS A 16 28.38 -0.57 6.98
CA HIS A 16 29.00 -0.26 8.28
C HIS A 16 29.47 1.18 8.36
N GLU A 17 29.09 1.86 9.44
CA GLU A 17 29.62 3.17 9.82
C GLU A 17 30.57 3.04 11.01
N GLN A 18 31.55 3.94 11.11
CA GLN A 18 32.47 4.00 12.25
C GLN A 18 32.14 5.22 13.10
N GLU A 19 31.91 5.00 14.39
CA GLU A 19 31.58 6.05 15.36
C GLU A 19 32.54 6.01 16.55
N LEU A 20 32.87 7.18 17.12
CA LEU A 20 33.67 7.28 18.34
C LEU A 20 32.76 7.40 19.56
N MET A 21 32.70 6.34 20.36
CA MET A 21 31.76 6.23 21.49
C MET A 21 32.49 6.01 22.81
N THR A 22 31.93 6.53 23.91
CA THR A 22 32.32 6.13 25.27
C THR A 22 31.71 4.77 25.60
N ARG A 23 32.22 4.07 26.62
CA ARG A 23 31.62 2.81 27.08
C ARG A 23 30.13 2.98 27.41
N GLU A 24 29.78 4.06 28.10
CA GLU A 24 28.41 4.39 28.47
C GLU A 24 27.49 4.47 27.24
N ASN A 25 27.92 5.17 26.18
CA ASN A 25 27.14 5.28 24.95
C ASN A 25 26.99 3.94 24.22
N ILE A 26 27.99 3.05 24.28
CA ILE A 26 27.91 1.71 23.69
C ILE A 26 26.86 0.88 24.45
N VAL A 27 26.93 0.87 25.79
CA VAL A 27 25.98 0.17 26.66
C VAL A 27 24.55 0.70 26.45
N GLU A 28 24.39 2.02 26.41
CA GLU A 28 23.10 2.66 26.16
C GLU A 28 22.53 2.26 24.79
N MET A 29 23.37 2.28 23.75
CA MET A 29 22.95 1.90 22.39
C MET A 29 22.48 0.45 22.32
N VAL A 30 23.20 -0.49 22.94
CA VAL A 30 22.83 -1.91 22.95
C VAL A 30 21.59 -2.16 23.81
N SER A 31 21.47 -1.49 24.96
CA SER A 31 20.35 -1.71 25.90
C SER A 31 19.04 -1.07 25.45
N THR A 32 19.11 0.03 24.70
CA THR A 32 17.92 0.76 24.22
C THR A 32 17.27 0.09 23.01
N ASN A 33 18.04 -0.68 22.23
CA ASN A 33 17.58 -1.27 20.98
C ASN A 33 17.45 -2.79 21.12
N GLU A 34 16.20 -3.28 21.16
CA GLU A 34 15.92 -4.72 21.13
C GLU A 34 16.59 -5.39 19.92
N ASN A 35 17.00 -6.65 20.08
CA ASN A 35 17.73 -7.44 19.07
C ASN A 35 19.10 -6.88 18.63
N THR A 36 19.71 -5.99 19.40
CA THR A 36 21.08 -5.50 19.13
C THR A 36 22.13 -6.44 19.72
N TRP A 37 23.08 -6.86 18.89
CA TRP A 37 24.24 -7.65 19.29
C TRP A 37 25.49 -6.77 19.29
N VAL A 38 26.29 -6.90 20.34
CA VAL A 38 27.63 -6.32 20.42
C VAL A 38 28.67 -7.42 20.37
N PHE A 39 29.69 -7.19 19.56
CA PHE A 39 30.85 -8.05 19.41
C PHE A 39 32.10 -7.31 19.86
N ILE A 40 32.88 -7.95 20.71
CA ILE A 40 34.20 -7.50 21.16
C ILE A 40 35.22 -8.52 20.65
N ASP A 41 36.17 -8.08 19.82
CA ASP A 41 37.18 -8.94 19.19
C ASP A 41 36.57 -10.20 18.54
N SER A 42 35.49 -9.99 17.77
CA SER A 42 34.68 -11.02 17.10
C SER A 42 33.92 -12.00 18.01
N GLN A 43 33.89 -11.78 19.33
CA GLN A 43 33.06 -12.55 20.26
C GLN A 43 31.82 -11.75 20.65
N MET A 44 30.65 -12.37 20.55
CA MET A 44 29.41 -11.77 21.04
C MET A 44 29.45 -11.69 22.57
N VAL A 45 29.15 -10.52 23.13
CA VAL A 45 29.12 -10.29 24.58
C VAL A 45 27.75 -9.77 24.99
N SER A 46 27.34 -10.09 26.22
CA SER A 46 26.15 -9.50 26.85
C SER A 46 26.40 -8.05 27.29
N VAL A 47 25.33 -7.34 27.62
CA VAL A 47 25.42 -5.97 28.16
C VAL A 47 26.13 -5.97 29.51
N GLU A 48 25.83 -6.93 30.37
CA GLU A 48 26.46 -7.09 31.69
C GLU A 48 27.96 -7.38 31.57
N GLU A 49 28.37 -8.18 30.58
CA GLU A 49 29.78 -8.42 30.29
C GLU A 49 30.47 -7.16 29.73
N LEU A 50 29.80 -6.41 28.86
CA LEU A 50 30.33 -5.17 28.26
C LEU A 50 30.67 -4.10 29.31
N GLU A 51 29.92 -4.04 30.40
CA GLU A 51 30.19 -3.09 31.50
C GLU A 51 31.52 -3.38 32.20
N SER A 52 31.94 -4.65 32.25
CA SER A 52 33.09 -5.11 33.06
C SER A 52 34.28 -5.58 32.24
N ILE A 53 34.11 -5.92 30.96
CA ILE A 53 35.19 -6.38 30.08
C ILE A 53 36.28 -5.31 29.94
N GLU A 54 37.54 -5.73 29.84
CA GLU A 54 38.65 -4.81 29.58
C GLU A 54 38.65 -4.39 28.11
N LEU A 55 38.64 -3.07 27.86
CA LEU A 55 38.71 -2.50 26.52
C LEU A 55 39.98 -1.65 26.38
N ASN A 56 40.71 -1.85 25.29
CA ASN A 56 41.92 -1.08 24.97
C ASN A 56 41.80 -0.45 23.57
N ASP A 57 42.83 0.29 23.15
CA ASP A 57 42.78 1.07 21.90
C ASP A 57 42.83 0.20 20.63
N SER A 58 43.21 -1.07 20.79
CA SER A 58 43.24 -2.08 19.72
C SER A 58 42.01 -2.98 19.73
N THR A 59 41.12 -2.85 20.72
CA THR A 59 39.91 -3.66 20.81
C THR A 59 38.97 -3.33 19.65
N GLU A 60 38.57 -4.36 18.92
CA GLU A 60 37.56 -4.22 17.88
C GLU A 60 36.17 -4.31 18.51
N ILE A 61 35.37 -3.25 18.32
CA ILE A 61 33.98 -3.20 18.79
C ILE A 61 33.08 -3.13 17.56
N ARG A 62 32.19 -4.10 17.39
CA ARG A 62 31.14 -4.07 16.37
C ARG A 62 29.78 -4.13 17.04
N ILE A 63 28.92 -3.18 16.72
CA ILE A 63 27.50 -3.21 17.06
C ILE A 63 26.76 -3.60 15.80
N ASN A 64 26.09 -4.74 15.86
CA ASN A 64 25.09 -5.12 14.89
C ASN A 64 23.74 -4.89 15.58
N PRO A 65 23.09 -3.74 15.37
CA PRO A 65 21.66 -3.64 15.65
C PRO A 65 20.99 -4.84 15.01
N GLY A 66 19.87 -5.27 15.58
CA GLY A 66 19.01 -6.23 14.90
C GLY A 66 18.66 -5.63 13.55
N MET A 67 19.42 -5.99 12.52
CA MET A 67 19.03 -5.82 11.14
C MET A 67 17.93 -6.84 10.96
N VAL A 68 16.77 -6.56 11.55
CA VAL A 68 15.52 -6.97 10.97
C VAL A 68 15.63 -6.43 9.55
N GLY A 69 15.96 -7.31 8.59
CA GLY A 69 15.77 -6.99 7.18
C GLY A 69 14.39 -6.35 7.11
N GLY A 70 14.33 -5.12 6.57
CA GLY A 70 13.25 -4.16 6.84
C GLY A 70 11.89 -4.83 6.99
N ALA A 71 11.12 -4.40 8.00
CA ALA A 71 9.82 -4.92 8.44
C ALA A 71 9.32 -6.15 7.64
N GLU A 72 9.22 -7.31 8.30
CA GLU A 72 8.84 -8.58 7.63
C GLU A 72 7.76 -8.36 6.57
N THR A 73 8.09 -8.74 5.34
CA THR A 73 7.23 -8.57 4.19
C THR A 73 6.67 -9.89 3.73
N PHE A 74 5.46 -9.84 3.18
CA PHE A 74 4.71 -10.97 2.68
C PHE A 74 4.36 -10.74 1.22
N THR A 75 4.28 -11.83 0.45
CA THR A 75 3.68 -11.78 -0.88
C THR A 75 2.17 -11.74 -0.73
N VAL A 76 1.55 -10.66 -1.20
CA VAL A 76 0.11 -10.44 -1.16
C VAL A 76 -0.41 -10.45 -2.59
N PHE A 77 -1.40 -11.29 -2.87
CA PHE A 77 -2.12 -11.29 -4.14
C PHE A 77 -3.23 -10.25 -4.08
N VAL A 78 -3.05 -9.15 -4.79
CA VAL A 78 -4.04 -8.07 -4.91
C VAL A 78 -4.94 -8.35 -6.10
N ALA A 79 -6.23 -8.57 -5.86
CA ALA A 79 -7.19 -8.82 -6.93
C ALA A 79 -7.35 -7.58 -7.83
N SER A 80 -7.36 -7.79 -9.14
CA SER A 80 -7.61 -6.76 -10.15
C SER A 80 -8.48 -7.30 -11.30
N GLU A 81 -8.97 -6.40 -12.16
CA GLU A 81 -9.77 -6.77 -13.35
C GLU A 81 -9.03 -7.72 -14.31
N LYS A 82 -7.69 -7.71 -14.30
CA LYS A 82 -6.84 -8.57 -15.15
C LYS A 82 -6.41 -9.87 -14.45
N GLY A 83 -6.95 -10.13 -13.26
CA GLY A 83 -6.51 -11.20 -12.36
C GLY A 83 -5.62 -10.66 -11.23
N ASP A 84 -5.14 -11.57 -10.38
CA ASP A 84 -4.35 -11.19 -9.21
C ASP A 84 -2.97 -10.65 -9.61
N GLN A 85 -2.55 -9.57 -8.95
CA GLN A 85 -1.19 -9.04 -9.01
C GLN A 85 -0.48 -9.31 -7.68
N ALA A 86 0.69 -9.93 -7.72
CA ALA A 86 1.52 -10.11 -6.54
C ALA A 86 2.21 -8.79 -6.16
N MET A 87 2.13 -8.42 -4.88
CA MET A 87 2.81 -7.27 -4.28
C MET A 87 3.48 -7.68 -2.99
N THR A 88 4.58 -7.01 -2.64
CA THR A 88 5.26 -7.19 -1.36
C THR A 88 4.73 -6.15 -0.39
N MET A 89 4.19 -6.59 0.74
CA MET A 89 3.64 -5.69 1.77
C MET A 89 4.04 -6.16 3.17
N THR A 90 4.25 -5.20 4.06
CA THR A 90 4.37 -5.43 5.50
C THR A 90 3.00 -5.68 6.12
N LYS A 91 2.99 -6.29 7.30
CA LYS A 91 1.77 -6.44 8.10
C LYS A 91 1.13 -5.09 8.46
N GLN A 92 1.95 -4.05 8.69
CA GLN A 92 1.47 -2.70 8.99
C GLN A 92 0.77 -2.05 7.77
N GLU A 93 1.30 -2.24 6.57
CA GLU A 93 0.68 -1.78 5.33
C GLU A 93 -0.66 -2.48 5.10
N LEU A 94 -0.75 -3.80 5.36
CA LEU A 94 -2.01 -4.54 5.30
C LEU A 94 -3.07 -3.97 6.25
N THR A 95 -2.71 -3.74 7.52
CA THR A 95 -3.61 -3.11 8.49
C THR A 95 -4.07 -1.73 8.01
N THR A 96 -3.14 -0.91 7.50
CA THR A 96 -3.43 0.44 6.98
C THR A 96 -4.41 0.40 5.81
N VAL A 97 -4.22 -0.54 4.88
CA VAL A 97 -5.11 -0.74 3.74
C VAL A 97 -6.52 -1.13 4.19
N LEU A 98 -6.64 -2.00 5.20
CA LEU A 98 -7.93 -2.43 5.74
C LEU A 98 -8.64 -1.33 6.54
N THR A 99 -7.92 -0.39 7.15
CA THR A 99 -8.53 0.72 7.91
C THR A 99 -8.90 1.91 7.03
N ASN A 100 -8.12 2.20 5.98
CA ASN A 100 -8.30 3.41 5.17
C ASN A 100 -9.33 3.27 4.05
N THR A 101 -9.76 2.05 3.75
CA THR A 101 -10.77 1.80 2.72
C THR A 101 -11.82 0.88 3.33
N GLU A 102 -13.03 1.41 3.58
CA GLU A 102 -14.13 0.72 4.28
C GLU A 102 -14.61 -0.58 3.59
N SER A 103 -13.99 -0.97 2.48
CA SER A 103 -14.50 -2.02 1.62
C SER A 103 -13.43 -3.01 1.13
N ASN A 104 -12.18 -2.92 1.60
CA ASN A 104 -11.17 -3.92 1.27
C ASN A 104 -11.32 -5.17 2.15
N TRP A 105 -11.20 -6.34 1.54
CA TRP A 105 -11.19 -7.62 2.23
C TRP A 105 -9.81 -8.25 2.16
N LEU A 106 -9.29 -8.69 3.31
CA LEU A 106 -8.10 -9.52 3.36
C LEU A 106 -8.51 -10.96 3.62
N PHE A 107 -7.90 -11.87 2.87
CA PHE A 107 -7.97 -13.31 3.10
C PHE A 107 -6.58 -13.82 3.47
N VAL A 108 -6.51 -14.61 4.54
CA VAL A 108 -5.32 -15.36 4.94
C VAL A 108 -5.69 -16.84 4.86
N ASP A 109 -5.01 -17.58 3.98
CA ASP A 109 -5.30 -19.00 3.69
C ASP A 109 -6.77 -19.28 3.36
N GLY A 110 -7.40 -18.32 2.67
CA GLY A 110 -8.80 -18.38 2.26
C GLY A 110 -9.81 -17.99 3.34
N GLN A 111 -9.39 -17.65 4.55
CA GLN A 111 -10.26 -17.12 5.60
C GLN A 111 -10.22 -15.60 5.60
N MET A 112 -11.39 -14.95 5.65
CA MET A 112 -11.48 -13.49 5.71
C MET A 112 -11.03 -12.98 7.09
N VAL A 113 -10.19 -11.95 7.11
CA VAL A 113 -9.58 -11.37 8.30
C VAL A 113 -9.74 -9.84 8.25
N ASP A 114 -10.15 -9.24 9.37
CA ASP A 114 -10.26 -7.78 9.51
C ASP A 114 -8.96 -7.13 10.04
N ALA A 115 -8.94 -5.79 10.10
CA ALA A 115 -7.76 -5.02 10.52
C ALA A 115 -7.30 -5.35 11.96
N ALA A 116 -8.24 -5.57 12.88
CA ALA A 116 -7.92 -5.88 14.28
C ALA A 116 -7.41 -7.31 14.44
N THR A 117 -7.96 -8.24 13.68
CA THR A 117 -7.59 -9.65 13.69
C THR A 117 -6.21 -9.82 13.05
N ILE A 118 -5.95 -9.20 11.89
CA ILE A 118 -4.66 -9.35 11.21
C ILE A 118 -3.52 -8.85 12.09
N GLU A 119 -3.69 -7.76 12.84
CA GLU A 119 -2.67 -7.24 13.76
C GLU A 119 -2.22 -8.30 14.79
N ASN A 120 -3.13 -9.17 15.23
CA ASN A 120 -2.87 -10.23 16.20
C ASN A 120 -2.61 -11.61 15.57
N THR A 121 -2.75 -11.75 14.25
CA THR A 121 -2.49 -13.01 13.54
C THR A 121 -0.99 -13.24 13.35
N GLU A 122 -0.48 -14.39 13.77
CA GLU A 122 0.87 -14.82 13.37
C GLU A 122 0.89 -15.15 11.89
N LEU A 123 1.77 -14.48 11.15
CA LEU A 123 2.00 -14.72 9.74
C LEU A 123 3.40 -15.33 9.55
N ASN A 124 3.54 -16.14 8.51
CA ASN A 124 4.80 -16.68 8.03
C ASN A 124 4.78 -16.70 6.49
N GLN A 125 5.91 -17.07 5.89
CA GLN A 125 6.11 -17.04 4.44
C GLN A 125 5.29 -18.10 3.66
N ASP A 126 4.72 -19.10 4.34
CA ASP A 126 3.85 -20.11 3.72
C ASP A 126 2.38 -19.68 3.65
N ASN A 127 1.98 -18.65 4.40
CA ASN A 127 0.61 -18.14 4.34
C ASN A 127 0.31 -17.57 2.95
N VAL A 128 -0.90 -17.84 2.45
CA VAL A 128 -1.42 -17.23 1.22
C VAL A 128 -2.26 -16.02 1.59
N LEU A 129 -1.71 -14.84 1.35
CA LEU A 129 -2.41 -13.57 1.56
C LEU A 129 -3.05 -13.11 0.26
N ARG A 130 -4.37 -12.90 0.28
CA ARG A 130 -5.11 -12.30 -0.84
C ARG A 130 -5.82 -11.05 -0.35
N LEU A 131 -5.39 -9.90 -0.85
CA LEU A 131 -6.12 -8.66 -0.70
C LEU A 131 -7.11 -8.58 -1.86
N VAL A 132 -8.39 -8.54 -1.54
CA VAL A 132 -9.43 -8.19 -2.48
C VAL A 132 -9.77 -6.75 -2.16
N PRO A 133 -9.26 -5.78 -2.94
CA PRO A 133 -9.84 -4.46 -2.90
C PRO A 133 -11.33 -4.62 -3.07
N SER A 134 -12.13 -3.76 -2.43
CA SER A 134 -13.56 -3.76 -2.71
C SER A 134 -13.72 -3.87 -4.19
N ILE A 135 -14.39 -4.94 -4.61
CA ILE A 135 -14.82 -5.06 -5.97
C ILE A 135 -15.70 -3.82 -6.15
N VAL A 136 -15.16 -2.76 -6.76
CA VAL A 136 -15.91 -2.02 -7.76
C VAL A 136 -16.31 -3.11 -8.73
N GLY A 137 -17.41 -3.81 -8.44
CA GLY A 137 -18.03 -4.72 -9.40
C GLY A 137 -18.21 -3.82 -10.58
N GLY A 138 -17.42 -4.06 -11.65
CA GLY A 138 -17.03 -3.04 -12.61
C GLY A 138 -18.16 -2.07 -12.77
N SER A 139 -17.94 -0.82 -12.33
CA SER A 139 -19.01 0.15 -12.04
C SER A 139 -20.15 -0.04 -13.02
N GLU A 140 -21.38 -0.26 -12.53
CA GLU A 140 -22.53 -0.64 -13.37
C GLU A 140 -22.48 0.10 -14.71
N THR A 141 -22.31 -0.67 -15.79
CA THR A 141 -22.23 -0.14 -17.14
C THR A 141 -23.58 -0.21 -17.81
N PHE A 142 -23.83 0.77 -18.65
CA PHE A 142 -25.04 0.88 -19.45
C PHE A 142 -24.66 0.89 -20.92
N THR A 143 -25.48 0.24 -21.74
CA THR A 143 -25.37 0.33 -23.19
C THR A 143 -25.81 1.73 -23.63
N VAL A 144 -24.88 2.50 -24.18
CA VAL A 144 -25.09 3.89 -24.60
C VAL A 144 -24.90 4.02 -26.11
N GLN A 145 -25.85 4.70 -26.76
CA GLN A 145 -25.71 5.11 -28.15
C GLN A 145 -25.06 6.49 -28.24
N ILE A 146 -23.95 6.62 -28.96
CA ILE A 146 -23.27 7.90 -29.20
C ILE A 146 -23.48 8.31 -30.65
N THR A 147 -24.07 9.49 -30.87
CA THR A 147 -24.26 10.01 -32.23
C THR A 147 -22.91 10.31 -32.91
N ASP A 148 -22.74 9.78 -34.12
CA ASP A 148 -21.57 10.00 -34.96
C ASP A 148 -21.94 10.09 -36.45
N ALA A 149 -20.94 10.20 -37.32
CA ALA A 149 -21.13 10.35 -38.77
C ALA A 149 -21.85 9.17 -39.45
N THR A 150 -21.95 8.02 -38.78
CA THR A 150 -22.64 6.82 -39.29
C THR A 150 -24.10 6.73 -38.80
N GLY A 151 -24.53 7.68 -37.96
CA GLY A 151 -25.83 7.68 -37.30
C GLY A 151 -25.66 7.54 -35.79
N HIS A 152 -25.14 6.41 -35.34
CA HIS A 152 -24.69 6.20 -33.96
C HIS A 152 -23.75 5.00 -33.84
N SER A 153 -22.82 5.07 -32.90
CA SER A 153 -22.07 3.94 -32.36
C SER A 153 -22.68 3.51 -31.02
N VAL A 154 -22.37 2.28 -30.59
CA VAL A 154 -22.83 1.73 -29.31
C VAL A 154 -21.60 1.34 -28.49
N CYS A 155 -21.58 1.73 -27.21
CA CYS A 155 -20.55 1.32 -26.26
C CYS A 155 -21.13 1.16 -24.85
N GLU A 156 -20.40 0.49 -23.98
CA GLU A 156 -20.71 0.39 -22.56
C GLU A 156 -20.06 1.57 -21.82
N MET A 157 -20.81 2.25 -20.96
CA MET A 157 -20.32 3.37 -20.15
C MET A 157 -20.89 3.33 -18.74
N THR A 158 -20.10 3.73 -17.76
CA THR A 158 -20.52 3.99 -16.38
C THR A 158 -21.29 5.31 -16.27
N LYS A 159 -22.07 5.51 -15.20
CA LYS A 159 -22.70 6.82 -14.91
C LYS A 159 -21.69 7.97 -14.90
N GLN A 160 -20.49 7.73 -14.37
CA GLN A 160 -19.42 8.73 -14.32
C GLN A 160 -18.96 9.11 -15.73
N GLU A 161 -18.69 8.13 -16.59
CA GLU A 161 -18.27 8.39 -17.97
C GLU A 161 -19.37 9.10 -18.78
N ILE A 162 -20.65 8.75 -18.56
CA ILE A 162 -21.78 9.44 -19.21
C ILE A 162 -21.86 10.89 -18.75
N ALA A 163 -21.66 11.17 -17.46
CA ALA A 163 -21.62 12.52 -16.92
C ALA A 163 -20.42 13.34 -17.44
N SER A 164 -19.22 12.78 -17.42
CA SER A 164 -18.02 13.42 -17.98
C SER A 164 -18.18 13.72 -19.46
N SER A 165 -18.75 12.78 -20.24
CA SER A 165 -19.03 13.00 -21.66
C SER A 165 -20.00 14.17 -21.91
N ALA A 166 -20.98 14.36 -21.03
CA ALA A 166 -21.91 15.49 -21.10
C ALA A 166 -21.22 16.83 -20.78
N GLU A 167 -20.38 16.86 -19.75
CA GLU A 167 -19.72 18.09 -19.26
C GLU A 167 -18.57 18.53 -20.16
N GLU A 168 -17.64 17.62 -20.45
CA GLU A 168 -16.42 17.93 -21.21
C GLU A 168 -16.70 18.05 -22.71
N GLY A 169 -17.60 17.21 -23.22
CA GLY A 169 -17.99 17.20 -24.64
C GLY A 169 -19.09 18.20 -24.99
N ASN A 170 -19.67 18.87 -23.98
CA ASN A 170 -20.91 19.66 -24.12
C ASN A 170 -22.02 18.88 -24.85
N ASN A 171 -22.08 17.57 -24.58
CA ASN A 171 -23.02 16.66 -25.20
C ASN A 171 -24.34 16.65 -24.42
N TRP A 172 -25.45 16.36 -25.11
CA TRP A 172 -26.73 16.14 -24.46
C TRP A 172 -26.94 14.65 -24.20
N VAL A 173 -27.32 14.33 -22.96
CA VAL A 173 -27.68 12.97 -22.56
C VAL A 173 -29.19 12.83 -22.56
N PHE A 174 -29.69 11.79 -23.21
CA PHE A 174 -31.09 11.41 -23.22
C PHE A 174 -31.25 10.04 -22.58
N VAL A 175 -32.24 9.93 -21.70
CA VAL A 175 -32.69 8.67 -21.09
C VAL A 175 -34.15 8.50 -21.46
N ASP A 176 -34.49 7.44 -22.21
CA ASP A 176 -35.81 7.19 -22.77
C ASP A 176 -36.43 8.40 -23.50
N GLY A 177 -35.59 9.13 -24.23
CA GLY A 177 -35.96 10.32 -24.99
C GLY A 177 -36.12 11.61 -24.16
N GLN A 178 -35.91 11.56 -22.84
CA GLN A 178 -35.89 12.75 -21.99
C GLN A 178 -34.46 13.23 -21.75
N MET A 179 -34.22 14.53 -21.93
CA MET A 179 -32.90 15.12 -21.68
C MET A 179 -32.60 15.15 -20.18
N VAL A 180 -31.45 14.63 -19.78
CA VAL A 180 -30.95 14.59 -18.40
C VAL A 180 -29.71 15.46 -18.29
N ALA A 181 -29.68 16.34 -17.30
CA ALA A 181 -28.52 17.20 -17.02
C ALA A 181 -27.36 16.37 -16.46
N SER A 182 -26.11 16.76 -16.75
CA SER A 182 -24.93 16.01 -16.31
C SER A 182 -24.91 15.76 -14.80
N SER A 183 -25.23 16.80 -14.02
CA SER A 183 -25.29 16.79 -12.57
C SER A 183 -26.40 15.90 -11.99
N ALA A 184 -27.38 15.50 -12.79
CA ALA A 184 -28.49 14.64 -12.37
C ALA A 184 -28.25 13.15 -12.70
N ILE A 185 -27.23 12.81 -13.49
CA ILE A 185 -26.99 11.43 -13.97
C ILE A 185 -26.70 10.48 -12.81
N ALA A 186 -25.95 10.92 -11.79
CA ALA A 186 -25.62 10.09 -10.62
C ALA A 186 -26.89 9.56 -9.92
N GLU A 187 -27.90 10.44 -9.78
CA GLU A 187 -29.17 10.17 -9.10
C GLU A 187 -30.24 9.57 -10.03
N THR A 188 -30.03 9.59 -11.35
CA THR A 188 -30.99 9.04 -12.31
C THR A 188 -30.92 7.52 -12.28
N ASP A 189 -32.07 6.84 -12.17
CA ASP A 189 -32.14 5.39 -12.30
C ASP A 189 -31.98 5.00 -13.77
N LEU A 190 -30.77 4.58 -14.15
CA LEU A 190 -30.43 4.14 -15.49
C LEU A 190 -30.66 2.63 -15.68
N ALA A 191 -30.82 1.86 -14.62
CA ALA A 191 -30.97 0.41 -14.70
C ALA A 191 -32.31 -0.01 -15.33
N GLN A 192 -33.30 0.89 -15.30
CA GLN A 192 -34.62 0.69 -15.93
C GLN A 192 -34.75 1.37 -17.30
N ALA A 193 -33.72 2.09 -17.75
CA ALA A 193 -33.77 2.80 -19.03
C ALA A 193 -33.81 1.80 -20.19
N ALA A 194 -34.76 1.96 -21.11
CA ALA A 194 -34.79 1.18 -22.34
C ALA A 194 -33.79 1.71 -23.36
N GLU A 195 -33.50 3.02 -23.34
CA GLU A 195 -32.53 3.67 -24.22
C GLU A 195 -31.77 4.77 -23.48
N ILE A 196 -30.44 4.75 -23.60
CA ILE A 196 -29.56 5.87 -23.21
C ILE A 196 -28.80 6.34 -24.45
N ARG A 197 -28.89 7.64 -24.74
CA ARG A 197 -28.27 8.25 -25.93
C ARG A 197 -27.50 9.51 -25.58
N ILE A 198 -26.27 9.61 -26.06
CA ILE A 198 -25.44 10.82 -26.03
C ILE A 198 -25.41 11.42 -27.43
N THR A 199 -25.92 12.64 -27.54
CA THR A 199 -25.89 13.38 -28.81
C THR A 199 -24.90 14.53 -28.71
N ARG A 200 -24.05 14.66 -29.72
CA ARG A 200 -23.20 15.85 -29.86
C ARG A 200 -24.06 17.07 -30.19
N PRO A 201 -23.71 18.27 -29.70
CA PRO A 201 -24.43 19.48 -30.06
C PRO A 201 -24.41 19.63 -31.57
N LEU A 202 -25.58 19.90 -32.15
CA LEU A 202 -25.69 20.19 -33.58
C LEU A 202 -24.93 21.47 -33.86
N VAL A 203 -23.71 21.35 -34.41
CA VAL A 203 -23.07 22.48 -35.09
C VAL A 203 -23.89 22.75 -36.34
N GLY A 204 -24.80 23.72 -36.26
CA GLY A 204 -25.46 24.27 -37.42
C GLY A 204 -24.40 24.66 -38.45
N GLY A 205 -24.58 24.19 -39.68
CA GLY A 205 -23.64 24.38 -40.78
C GLY A 205 -23.23 25.84 -40.96
N PHE A 206 -21.99 26.00 -41.43
CA PHE A 206 -21.38 27.25 -41.87
C PHE A 206 -22.28 28.10 -42.77
#